data_AF-A0A9E8SD85-F1
#
_entry.id   AF-A0A9E8SD85-F1
#
_cell.length_a   1.000
_cell.length_b   1.000
_cell.length_c   1.000
_cell.angle_alpha   90.00
_cell.angle_beta   90.00
_cell.angle_gamma   90.00
#
_symmetry.space_group_name_H-M   'P 1'
#
loop_
_entity.id
_entity.type
_entity.pdbx_description
1 polymer ?
#
loop_
_entity_poly.entity_id
_entity_poly.type
_entity_poly.pdbx_seq_one_letter_code
_entity_poly.pdbx_strand_id
1 'polypeptide(L)'
;MDLVTKIGKAGPQNAAILDTEKALIEKGNNQLMVIDERLAKKLTFIKEGEFTEKKGAKTLQLVGDITPIDQVDVVRKVKENLIKRYPLTSIQVADKVKEICPECTRNEVWRIIRENNLKQNFDYSAYNFRSKEHEDRYKETGEIPNGTASIFNPNSIEFITNIWKQEK
;
A
#
# COMPACT_ATOMS: atom_id res chain seq x y z
N MET A 1 29.91 -3.88 -23.17
CA MET A 1 28.51 -4.03 -22.71
C MET A 1 27.85 -2.68 -22.84
N ASP A 2 26.83 -2.62 -23.69
CA ASP A 2 26.15 -1.42 -24.15
C ASP A 2 25.32 -0.77 -23.02
N LEU A 3 25.32 0.57 -22.96
CA LEU A 3 24.59 1.38 -21.97
C LEU A 3 23.09 1.06 -22.00
N VAL A 4 22.57 0.80 -23.20
CA VAL A 4 21.19 0.38 -23.44
C VAL A 4 20.86 -0.92 -22.72
N THR A 5 21.78 -1.88 -22.70
CA THR A 5 21.59 -3.16 -22.01
C THR A 5 21.53 -3.00 -20.49
N LYS A 6 22.31 -2.07 -19.92
CA LYS A 6 22.30 -1.80 -18.48
C LYS A 6 21.01 -1.06 -18.06
N ILE A 7 20.57 -0.09 -18.85
CA ILE A 7 19.30 0.62 -18.63
C ILE A 7 18.13 -0.35 -18.77
N GLY A 8 18.16 -1.25 -19.77
CA GLY A 8 17.16 -2.30 -19.93
C GLY A 8 17.07 -3.26 -18.74
N LYS A 9 18.21 -3.63 -18.13
CA LYS A 9 18.25 -4.47 -16.92
C LYS A 9 17.74 -3.75 -15.66
N ALA A 10 18.06 -2.46 -15.50
CA ALA A 10 17.65 -1.67 -14.33
C ALA A 10 16.20 -1.16 -14.44
N GLY A 11 15.67 -1.04 -15.65
CA GLY A 11 14.38 -0.43 -15.96
C GLY A 11 14.52 1.09 -16.23
N PRO A 12 13.97 1.63 -17.32
CA PRO A 12 14.08 3.06 -17.67
C PRO A 12 13.55 4.00 -16.56
N GLN A 13 12.52 3.58 -15.81
CA GLN A 13 12.01 4.34 -14.66
C GLN A 13 13.00 4.44 -13.49
N ASN A 14 14.04 3.59 -13.44
CA ASN A 14 15.02 3.55 -12.34
C ASN A 14 16.41 4.08 -12.72
N ALA A 15 16.58 4.55 -13.95
CA ALA A 15 17.83 5.17 -14.41
C ALA A 15 17.75 6.71 -14.34
N ALA A 16 18.81 7.36 -13.88
CA ALA A 16 19.00 8.81 -13.97
C ALA A 16 20.15 9.08 -14.97
N ILE A 17 20.01 10.12 -15.78
CA ILE A 17 21.05 10.55 -16.73
C ILE A 17 21.83 11.69 -16.07
N LEU A 18 23.15 11.53 -15.97
CA LEU A 18 24.06 12.59 -15.55
C LEU A 18 24.54 13.31 -16.81
N ASP A 19 24.05 14.53 -17.03
CA ASP A 19 24.57 15.41 -18.08
C ASP A 19 25.84 16.11 -17.56
N THR A 20 27.00 15.69 -18.05
CA THR A 20 28.31 16.21 -17.62
C THR A 20 28.66 17.57 -18.23
N GLU A 21 27.94 18.03 -19.25
CA GLU A 21 28.13 19.36 -19.83
C GLU A 21 27.33 20.41 -19.05
N LYS A 22 26.14 20.03 -18.58
CA LYS A 22 25.25 20.91 -17.80
C LYS A 22 25.41 20.76 -16.29
N ALA A 23 26.17 19.77 -15.82
CA ALA A 23 26.34 19.43 -14.41
C ALA A 23 25.00 19.25 -13.66
N LEU A 24 23.97 18.78 -14.37
CA LEU A 24 22.60 18.64 -13.89
C LEU A 24 22.21 17.15 -13.87
N ILE A 25 21.63 16.73 -12.75
CA ILE A 25 20.98 15.42 -12.60
C ILE A 25 19.48 15.71 -12.56
N GLU A 26 18.78 15.45 -13.67
CA GLU A 26 17.33 15.65 -13.76
C GLU A 26 16.58 14.33 -13.70
N LYS A 27 15.70 14.17 -12.68
CA LYS A 27 14.47 13.34 -12.72
C LYS A 27 13.62 13.58 -11.45
N GLY A 28 12.30 13.59 -11.61
CA GLY A 28 11.31 14.22 -10.70
C GLY A 28 11.25 13.76 -9.23
N ASN A 29 10.44 14.48 -8.45
CA ASN A 29 10.35 14.66 -6.97
C ASN A 29 10.60 13.50 -5.97
N ASN A 30 10.87 12.26 -6.37
CA ASN A 30 11.12 11.14 -5.47
C ASN A 30 12.26 10.24 -5.98
N GLN A 31 13.51 10.68 -5.86
CA GLN A 31 14.65 9.85 -6.29
C GLN A 31 15.52 9.37 -5.13
N LEU A 32 15.59 8.04 -5.00
CA LEU A 32 16.64 7.32 -4.30
C LEU A 32 17.82 7.14 -5.28
N MET A 33 18.96 7.78 -5.00
CA MET A 33 20.19 7.56 -5.76
C MET A 33 20.81 6.22 -5.37
N VAL A 34 20.76 5.23 -6.26
CA VAL A 34 21.36 3.91 -6.04
C VAL A 34 22.77 3.91 -6.65
N ILE A 35 23.77 3.80 -5.79
CA ILE A 35 25.19 3.74 -6.17
C ILE A 35 25.66 2.29 -5.98
N ASP A 36 26.35 1.73 -6.98
CA ASP A 36 26.99 0.41 -6.85
C ASP A 36 28.04 0.44 -5.73
N GLU A 37 28.12 -0.63 -4.95
CA GLU A 37 28.95 -0.73 -3.74
C GLU A 37 30.44 -0.46 -4.04
N ARG A 38 30.91 -0.86 -5.23
CA ARG A 38 32.30 -0.61 -5.67
C ARG A 38 32.58 0.87 -5.90
N LEU A 39 31.57 1.63 -6.31
CA LEU A 39 31.66 3.06 -6.56
C LEU A 39 31.47 3.83 -5.24
N ALA A 40 30.54 3.38 -4.39
CA ALA A 40 30.34 3.92 -3.04
C ALA A 40 31.62 3.90 -2.20
N LYS A 41 32.39 2.80 -2.27
CA LYS A 41 33.70 2.67 -1.60
C LYS A 41 34.77 3.65 -2.09
N LYS A 42 34.58 4.28 -3.26
CA LYS A 42 35.50 5.27 -3.83
C LYS A 42 35.05 6.71 -3.58
N LEU A 43 33.84 6.90 -3.03
CA LEU A 43 33.38 8.21 -2.63
C LEU A 43 34.17 8.65 -1.40
N THR A 44 34.74 9.85 -1.48
CA THR A 44 35.43 10.47 -0.36
C THR A 44 34.49 11.51 0.23
N PHE A 45 34.09 11.32 1.48
CA PHE A 45 33.23 12.26 2.19
C PHE A 45 34.10 13.36 2.77
N ILE A 46 33.79 14.62 2.45
CA ILE A 46 34.49 15.79 2.96
C ILE A 46 33.50 16.52 3.89
N LYS A 47 33.94 16.81 5.11
CA LYS A 47 33.11 17.54 6.08
C LYS A 47 32.97 19.00 5.65
N GLU A 48 31.83 19.58 5.99
CA GLU A 48 31.59 21.02 5.81
C GLU A 48 32.70 21.83 6.50
N GLY A 49 33.33 22.74 5.74
CA GLY A 49 34.46 23.57 6.22
C GLY A 49 35.86 23.00 6.03
N GLU A 50 36.03 21.70 5.70
CA GLU A 50 37.35 21.08 5.46
C GLU A 50 37.72 21.00 3.96
N PHE A 51 36.86 21.49 3.07
CA PHE A 51 37.12 21.49 1.63
C PHE A 51 38.07 22.62 1.23
N THR A 52 39.31 22.29 0.91
CA THR A 52 40.29 23.25 0.37
C THR A 52 40.43 23.06 -1.14
N GLU A 53 39.69 23.87 -1.91
CA GLU A 53 39.64 23.75 -3.36
C GLU A 53 40.96 24.18 -4.03
N LYS A 54 41.59 23.28 -4.79
CA LYS A 54 42.75 23.62 -5.63
C LYS A 54 42.24 24.08 -6.99
N LYS A 55 42.60 25.31 -7.41
CA LYS A 55 42.25 25.86 -8.72
C LYS A 55 42.55 24.86 -9.84
N GLY A 56 41.51 24.49 -10.60
CA GLY A 56 41.62 23.69 -11.84
C GLY A 56 41.28 22.20 -11.71
N ALA A 57 41.00 21.67 -10.52
CA ALA A 57 40.55 20.29 -10.37
C ALA A 57 39.03 20.19 -10.60
N LYS A 58 38.58 19.24 -11.44
CA LYS A 58 37.15 18.94 -11.60
C LYS A 58 36.64 18.30 -10.31
N THR A 59 35.78 18.98 -9.57
CA THR A 59 35.11 18.43 -8.38
C THR A 59 33.61 18.29 -8.63
N LEU A 60 33.00 17.20 -8.15
CA LEU A 60 31.55 17.04 -8.11
C LEU A 60 31.09 17.40 -6.69
N GLN A 61 30.41 18.53 -6.53
CA GLN A 61 29.86 18.97 -5.25
C GLN A 61 28.45 18.39 -5.09
N LEU A 62 28.24 17.53 -4.09
CA LEU A 62 26.94 16.97 -3.75
C LEU A 62 26.51 17.57 -2.40
N VAL A 63 25.59 18.53 -2.43
CA VAL A 63 25.04 19.18 -1.23
C VAL A 63 23.65 18.62 -0.97
N GLY A 64 23.43 18.03 0.20
CA GLY A 64 22.14 17.49 0.61
C GLY A 64 22.22 16.73 1.93
N ASP A 65 21.07 16.51 2.56
CA ASP A 65 20.97 15.76 3.80
C ASP A 65 21.22 14.26 3.54
N ILE A 66 22.34 13.75 4.04
CA ILE A 66 22.66 12.32 3.99
C ILE A 66 22.07 11.66 5.21
N THR A 67 20.99 10.89 5.03
CA THR A 67 20.46 10.03 6.08
C THR A 67 21.07 8.64 5.91
N PRO A 68 21.87 8.13 6.87
CA PRO A 68 22.30 6.74 6.83
C PRO A 68 21.04 5.85 6.91
N ILE A 69 20.88 4.95 5.95
CA ILE A 69 19.89 3.86 6.03
C ILE A 69 20.48 2.78 6.96
N ASP A 70 20.73 3.15 8.21
CA ASP A 70 20.98 2.19 9.27
C ASP A 70 19.61 1.70 9.72
N GLN A 71 19.32 0.46 9.33
CA GLN A 71 17.98 -0.10 9.17
C GLN A 71 17.42 0.30 7.81
N VAL A 72 17.34 -0.70 6.94
CA VAL A 72 16.18 -0.81 6.05
C VAL A 72 14.99 -0.55 6.96
N ASP A 73 14.48 0.68 6.96
CA ASP A 73 13.08 0.91 7.26
C ASP A 73 12.39 0.04 6.23
N VAL A 74 12.15 -1.21 6.64
CA VAL A 74 11.03 -1.96 6.16
C VAL A 74 9.92 -1.00 6.53
N VAL A 75 9.58 -0.13 5.58
CA VAL A 75 8.25 0.41 5.45
C VAL A 75 7.47 -0.88 5.39
N ARG A 76 7.09 -1.38 6.57
CA ARG A 76 5.98 -2.26 6.75
C ARG A 76 4.92 -1.37 6.13
N LYS A 77 4.68 -1.57 4.84
CA LYS A 77 3.34 -1.62 4.31
C LYS A 77 2.69 -2.63 5.22
N VAL A 78 2.29 -2.18 6.41
CA VAL A 78 1.35 -2.86 7.25
C VAL A 78 0.19 -2.89 6.31
N LYS A 79 0.03 -4.00 5.57
CA LYS A 79 -1.22 -4.32 4.90
C LYS A 79 -2.22 -4.06 5.99
N GLU A 80 -3.02 -3.00 5.84
CA GLU A 80 -3.90 -2.58 6.92
C GLU A 80 -4.62 -3.82 7.42
N ASN A 81 -4.52 -4.06 8.72
CA ASN A 81 -5.05 -5.27 9.31
C ASN A 81 -6.51 -5.39 8.86
N LEU A 82 -6.91 -6.54 8.30
CA LEU A 82 -8.23 -6.73 7.69
C LEU A 82 -9.35 -6.31 8.66
N ILE A 83 -9.15 -6.58 9.95
CA ILE A 83 -10.08 -6.21 11.03
C ILE A 83 -10.18 -4.69 11.20
N LYS A 84 -9.12 -3.93 10.92
CA LYS A 84 -9.14 -2.45 10.95
C LYS A 84 -10.03 -1.89 9.83
N ARG A 85 -9.99 -2.50 8.64
CA ARG A 85 -10.80 -2.08 7.48
C ARG A 85 -12.24 -2.57 7.56
N TYR A 86 -12.47 -3.75 8.14
CA TYR A 86 -13.77 -4.35 8.33
C TYR A 86 -14.01 -4.65 9.83
N PRO A 87 -14.25 -3.63 10.66
CA PRO A 87 -14.30 -3.80 12.11
C PRO A 87 -15.62 -4.38 12.63
N LEU A 88 -16.63 -4.52 11.78
CA LEU A 88 -17.99 -4.86 12.21
C LEU A 88 -18.35 -6.30 11.88
N THR A 89 -19.05 -6.96 12.79
CA THR A 89 -19.71 -8.24 12.50
C THR A 89 -21.09 -8.02 11.89
N SER A 90 -21.69 -9.05 11.27
CA SER A 90 -23.07 -9.00 10.78
C SER A 90 -24.09 -8.61 11.85
N ILE A 91 -23.81 -8.97 13.11
CA ILE A 91 -24.62 -8.61 14.28
C ILE A 91 -24.54 -7.09 14.51
N GLN A 92 -23.33 -6.55 14.61
CA GLN A 92 -23.11 -5.12 14.84
C GLN A 92 -23.62 -4.25 13.69
N VAL A 93 -23.53 -4.72 12.44
CA VAL A 93 -24.14 -4.04 11.28
C VAL A 93 -25.64 -3.93 11.48
N ALA A 94 -26.32 -5.03 11.83
CA ALA A 94 -27.77 -4.99 12.03
C ALA A 94 -28.19 -4.11 13.21
N ASP A 95 -27.43 -4.10 14.30
CA ASP A 95 -27.69 -3.23 15.44
C ASP A 95 -27.55 -1.75 15.06
N LYS A 96 -26.49 -1.39 14.32
CA LYS A 96 -26.29 -0.02 13.80
C LYS A 96 -27.33 0.41 12.77
N VAL A 97 -27.76 -0.49 11.89
CA VAL A 97 -28.86 -0.20 10.94
C VAL A 97 -30.14 0.11 11.72
N LYS A 98 -30.41 -0.64 12.80
CA LYS A 98 -31.59 -0.41 13.64
C LYS A 98 -31.56 0.92 14.40
N GLU A 99 -30.37 1.40 14.79
CA GLU A 99 -30.21 2.75 15.36
C GLU A 99 -30.59 3.85 14.36
N ILE A 100 -30.24 3.68 13.09
CA ILE A 100 -30.56 4.64 12.02
C ILE A 100 -32.02 4.50 11.56
N CYS A 101 -32.51 3.26 11.51
CA CYS A 101 -33.82 2.92 11.02
C CYS A 101 -34.49 1.90 11.96
N PRO A 102 -35.24 2.36 12.98
CA PRO A 102 -35.88 1.49 13.97
C PRO A 102 -36.89 0.51 13.39
N GLU A 103 -37.50 0.88 12.26
CA GLU A 103 -38.45 0.08 11.48
C GLU A 103 -37.77 -1.09 10.74
N CYS A 104 -36.45 -1.03 10.53
CA CYS A 104 -35.71 -2.07 9.84
C CYS A 104 -35.42 -3.22 10.80
N THR A 105 -36.02 -4.37 10.54
CA THR A 105 -35.83 -5.58 11.33
C THR A 105 -34.51 -6.27 10.97
N ARG A 106 -33.96 -7.03 11.94
CA ARG A 106 -32.73 -7.81 11.74
C ARG A 106 -32.86 -8.79 10.56
N ASN A 107 -34.06 -9.31 10.33
CA ASN A 107 -34.34 -10.25 9.24
C ASN A 107 -34.28 -9.56 7.87
N GLU A 108 -34.75 -8.31 7.75
CA GLU A 108 -34.62 -7.53 6.53
C GLU A 108 -33.16 -7.21 6.22
N VAL A 109 -32.37 -6.85 7.24
CA VAL A 109 -30.92 -6.67 7.09
C VAL A 109 -30.27 -7.93 6.53
N TRP A 110 -30.59 -9.11 7.06
CA TRP A 110 -30.07 -10.37 6.57
C TRP A 110 -30.54 -10.70 5.14
N ARG A 111 -31.79 -10.39 4.82
CA ARG A 111 -32.35 -10.52 3.46
C ARG A 111 -31.54 -9.66 2.49
N ILE A 112 -31.37 -8.37 2.78
CA ILE A 112 -30.63 -7.42 1.92
C ILE A 112 -29.18 -7.88 1.72
N ILE A 113 -28.50 -8.32 2.80
CA ILE A 113 -27.14 -8.85 2.73
C ILE A 113 -27.06 -10.06 1.78
N ARG A 114 -28.07 -10.94 1.80
CA ARG A 114 -28.11 -12.15 0.97
C ARG A 114 -28.45 -11.84 -0.48
N GLU A 115 -29.49 -11.05 -0.73
CA GLU A 115 -29.99 -10.74 -2.07
C GLU A 115 -28.98 -9.92 -2.88
N ASN A 116 -28.21 -9.06 -2.20
CA ASN A 116 -27.20 -8.22 -2.84
C ASN A 116 -25.78 -8.82 -2.76
N ASN A 117 -25.64 -10.08 -2.32
CA ASN A 117 -24.36 -10.80 -2.21
C ASN A 117 -23.26 -10.02 -1.46
N LEU A 118 -23.62 -9.23 -0.44
CA LEU A 118 -22.67 -8.34 0.25
C LEU A 118 -21.46 -9.08 0.82
N LYS A 119 -21.65 -10.34 1.27
CA LYS A 119 -20.60 -11.20 1.85
C LYS A 119 -19.45 -11.53 0.90
N GLN A 120 -19.70 -11.47 -0.41
CA GLN A 120 -18.70 -11.70 -1.45
C GLN A 120 -18.17 -10.40 -2.04
N ASN A 121 -18.76 -9.26 -1.67
CA ASN A 121 -18.35 -7.96 -2.18
C ASN A 121 -17.30 -7.33 -1.26
N PHE A 122 -16.07 -7.21 -1.76
CA PHE A 122 -14.95 -6.63 -1.04
C PHE A 122 -15.13 -5.14 -0.68
N ASP A 123 -15.99 -4.42 -1.41
CA ASP A 123 -16.29 -3.01 -1.10
C ASP A 123 -17.08 -2.85 0.20
N TYR A 124 -17.71 -3.92 0.70
CA TYR A 124 -18.57 -3.89 1.88
C TYR A 124 -18.17 -4.90 2.96
N SER A 125 -17.60 -6.04 2.58
CA SER A 125 -17.28 -7.11 3.51
C SER A 125 -16.02 -7.89 3.12
N ALA A 126 -15.50 -8.66 4.07
CA ALA A 126 -14.45 -9.63 3.86
C ALA A 126 -14.68 -10.86 4.72
N TYR A 127 -14.19 -12.02 4.27
CA TYR A 127 -14.15 -13.23 5.09
C TYR A 127 -12.96 -13.18 6.04
N ASN A 128 -13.20 -13.37 7.33
CA ASN A 128 -12.17 -13.44 8.35
C ASN A 128 -11.71 -14.90 8.51
N PHE A 129 -10.71 -15.31 7.73
CA PHE A 129 -10.17 -16.66 7.77
C PHE A 129 -9.32 -16.87 9.02
N ARG A 130 -9.46 -18.06 9.63
CA ARG A 130 -8.69 -18.46 10.82
C ARG A 130 -7.18 -18.60 10.56
N SER A 131 -6.82 -18.97 9.33
CA SER A 131 -5.45 -19.24 8.91
C SER A 131 -5.28 -18.85 7.45
N LYS A 132 -4.02 -18.57 7.08
CA LYS A 132 -3.65 -18.28 5.71
C LYS A 132 -3.97 -19.43 4.75
N GLU A 133 -3.83 -20.68 5.21
CA GLU A 133 -4.19 -21.87 4.45
C GLU A 133 -5.68 -21.88 4.06
N HIS A 134 -6.57 -21.46 4.95
CA HIS A 134 -8.00 -21.34 4.65
C HIS A 134 -8.29 -20.23 3.63
N GLU A 135 -7.57 -19.11 3.74
CA GLU A 135 -7.66 -17.99 2.80
C GLU A 135 -7.18 -18.40 1.40
N ASP A 136 -6.04 -19.08 1.32
CA ASP A 136 -5.45 -19.52 0.05
C ASP A 136 -6.32 -20.60 -0.61
N ARG A 137 -6.83 -21.57 0.16
CA ARG A 137 -7.78 -22.57 -0.35
C ARG A 137 -9.05 -21.92 -0.90
N TYR A 138 -9.62 -20.92 -0.21
CA TYR A 138 -10.78 -20.20 -0.71
C TYR A 138 -10.49 -19.48 -2.04
N LYS A 139 -9.31 -18.88 -2.19
CA LYS A 139 -8.92 -18.24 -3.46
C LYS A 139 -8.76 -19.24 -4.60
N GLU A 140 -8.31 -20.45 -4.30
CA GLU A 140 -8.10 -21.51 -5.28
C GLU A 140 -9.38 -22.24 -5.67
N THR A 141 -10.23 -22.59 -4.69
CA THR A 141 -11.41 -23.44 -4.91
C THR A 141 -12.73 -22.68 -4.89
N GLY A 142 -12.76 -21.45 -4.36
CA GLY A 142 -13.98 -20.71 -4.08
C GLY A 142 -14.79 -21.27 -2.89
N GLU A 143 -14.33 -22.36 -2.27
CA GLU A 143 -15.03 -23.00 -1.15
C GLU A 143 -14.73 -22.29 0.16
N ILE A 144 -15.78 -21.88 0.86
CA ILE A 144 -15.64 -21.23 2.17
C ILE A 144 -15.63 -22.32 3.25
N PRO A 145 -14.58 -22.40 4.09
CA PRO A 145 -14.57 -23.34 5.21
C PRO A 145 -15.72 -23.10 6.17
N ASN A 146 -16.31 -24.20 6.68
CA ASN A 146 -17.40 -24.13 7.63
C ASN A 146 -17.04 -23.28 8.87
N GLY A 147 -17.93 -22.36 9.23
CA GLY A 147 -17.72 -21.45 10.36
C GLY A 147 -16.89 -20.20 10.06
N THR A 148 -16.55 -19.91 8.80
CA THR A 148 -15.85 -18.66 8.44
C THR A 148 -16.77 -17.46 8.67
N ALA A 149 -16.36 -16.54 9.55
CA ALA A 149 -17.11 -15.34 9.84
C ALA A 149 -16.93 -14.29 8.72
N SER A 150 -18.02 -13.61 8.35
CA SER A 150 -17.96 -12.41 7.51
C SER A 150 -17.90 -11.17 8.39
N ILE A 151 -16.94 -10.30 8.09
CA ILE A 151 -16.78 -8.98 8.70
C ILE A 151 -17.07 -7.90 7.68
N PHE A 152 -17.53 -6.74 8.14
CA PHE A 152 -18.12 -5.68 7.33
C PHE A 152 -17.48 -4.34 7.68
N ASN A 153 -17.50 -3.44 6.71
CA ASN A 153 -17.08 -2.05 6.90
C ASN A 153 -18.29 -1.14 7.16
N PRO A 154 -18.07 0.12 7.59
CA PRO A 154 -19.17 1.06 7.81
C PRO A 154 -20.03 1.33 6.58
N ASN A 155 -19.46 1.33 5.37
CA ASN A 155 -20.18 1.57 4.12
C ASN A 155 -21.31 0.54 3.89
N SER A 156 -21.16 -0.68 4.42
CA SER A 156 -22.21 -1.69 4.35
C SER A 156 -23.51 -1.24 5.04
N ILE A 157 -23.43 -0.44 6.11
CA ILE A 157 -24.60 0.08 6.84
C ILE A 157 -25.37 1.07 5.97
N GLU A 158 -24.64 1.99 5.33
CA GLU A 158 -25.23 2.98 4.43
C GLU A 158 -25.91 2.30 3.25
N PHE A 159 -25.23 1.31 2.65
CA PHE A 159 -25.80 0.51 1.56
C PHE A 159 -27.12 -0.16 1.97
N ILE A 160 -27.12 -0.88 3.09
CA ILE A 160 -28.31 -1.59 3.58
C ILE A 160 -29.45 -0.62 3.88
N THR A 161 -29.14 0.51 4.51
CA THR A 161 -30.13 1.54 4.85
C THR A 161 -30.73 2.16 3.58
N ASN A 162 -29.92 2.40 2.55
CA ASN A 162 -30.38 2.98 1.29
C ASN A 162 -31.28 2.01 0.51
N ILE A 163 -30.91 0.73 0.42
CA ILE A 163 -31.74 -0.30 -0.21
C ILE A 163 -33.08 -0.42 0.52
N TRP A 164 -33.06 -0.53 1.85
CA TRP A 164 -34.30 -0.64 2.63
C TRP A 164 -35.22 0.57 2.43
N LYS A 165 -34.66 1.79 2.38
CA LYS A 165 -35.43 3.02 2.12
C LYS A 165 -36.01 3.10 0.71
N GLN A 166 -35.39 2.45 -0.28
CA GLN A 166 -35.91 2.41 -1.66
C GLN A 166 -37.03 1.39 -1.83
N GLU A 167 -37.07 0.35 -0.98
CA GLU A 167 -38.11 -0.69 -1.00
C GLU A 167 -39.38 -0.30 -0.19
N LYS A 168 -39.32 0.80 0.57
CA LYS A 168 -40.41 1.37 1.37
C LYS A 168 -41.10 2.51 0.64
#